data_AF-A0A534T0Z5-F1
#
_entry.id   AF-A0A534T0Z5-F1
#
_cell.length_a   1.000
_cell.length_b   1.000
_cell.length_c   1.000
_cell.angle_alpha   90.00
_cell.angle_beta   90.00
_cell.angle_gamma   90.00
#
_symmetry.space_group_name_H-M   'P 1'
#
loop_
_entity.id
_entity.type
_entity.pdbx_description
1 polymer ?
#
loop_
_entity_poly.entity_id
_entity_poly.type
_entity_poly.pdbx_seq_one_letter_code
_entity_poly.pdbx_strand_id
1 'polypeptide(L)'
;MATIDESLRRVPPQSLEAEEAVLGGILLDNAALDRVTELVQADDFYREAHRKVFRAMLDLSARNEPADLITLAEVLKARSELADVGGSAYLAELAERVPTAAHVAQYARIVRDKSILRGLIGAATQIAMHGYEGGGDVAELLDHAEQLIFGISDRKVKPEFVRISDLLVESLKTIERLYEQKQAVTGVPSGFHDLDNLTAGFQPSDLVIVAGRPSMGKCLAADAEIVLSDGSVRTIEEIVRSRSGRLLTLTDRWKFAMVSPAAFVDDGLKPVFEVRTRLGRKVRTTVTHPFLTIEGWRPLAEVRPGDHVAVPRRIDVSGERSIGVERAKLLGYLLGDGTLTGACPRFTNSDPRLRAEFREAVGRFGGLTAREDVADGRAPSLRVSADRSAIAAGRVAFGRIVKQSLAASGTSARQLAVELDVTPASITHWCQGRTVPGRAVFDGLCAALDLRAQDIAPAGPSSIRKSARNGLTRWLTSLGLWGKTAREKFVPDLVFTLVADEVACFLNRLFATD
;
A
#
# COMPACT_ATOMS: atom_id res chain seq x y z
N MET A 1 -69.47 -49.30 19.68
CA MET A 1 -68.63 -48.08 19.60
C MET A 1 -67.22 -48.45 20.03
N ALA A 2 -66.23 -47.85 19.36
CA ALA A 2 -64.77 -48.04 19.47
C ALA A 2 -64.24 -49.28 18.71
N THR A 3 -63.25 -49.19 17.83
CA THR A 3 -62.19 -48.19 17.62
C THR A 3 -62.02 -47.89 16.13
N ILE A 4 -62.28 -46.66 15.70
CA ILE A 4 -61.77 -46.16 14.41
C ILE A 4 -60.25 -46.13 14.53
N ASP A 5 -59.57 -46.79 13.61
CA ASP A 5 -58.13 -46.99 13.56
C ASP A 5 -57.35 -45.71 13.87
N GLU A 6 -56.52 -45.76 14.91
CA GLU A 6 -55.71 -44.64 15.42
C GLU A 6 -54.67 -44.17 14.38
N SER A 7 -54.41 -44.98 13.36
CA SER A 7 -53.59 -44.67 12.18
C SER A 7 -54.12 -43.51 11.33
N LEU A 8 -55.46 -43.34 11.25
CA LEU A 8 -56.14 -42.30 10.45
C LEU A 8 -56.05 -40.90 11.07
N ARG A 9 -55.59 -40.76 12.33
CA ARG A 9 -55.40 -39.45 13.01
C ARG A 9 -53.97 -38.93 12.96
N ARG A 10 -53.01 -39.70 12.43
CA ARG A 10 -51.59 -39.28 12.38
C ARG A 10 -51.34 -38.40 11.16
N VAL A 11 -50.94 -37.16 11.41
CA VAL A 11 -50.51 -36.25 10.35
C VAL A 11 -49.17 -36.75 9.79
N PRO A 12 -48.98 -36.80 8.45
CA PRO A 12 -47.71 -37.19 7.87
C PRO A 12 -46.55 -36.32 8.39
N PRO A 13 -45.33 -36.86 8.55
CA PRO A 13 -44.18 -36.11 9.02
C PRO A 13 -43.95 -34.80 8.24
N GLN A 14 -44.07 -33.68 8.94
CA GLN A 14 -43.91 -32.33 8.38
C GLN A 14 -43.18 -31.43 9.38
N SER A 15 -42.63 -30.34 8.89
CA SER A 15 -41.96 -29.30 9.68
C SER A 15 -42.22 -27.96 9.01
N LEU A 16 -43.36 -27.35 9.30
CA LEU A 16 -43.83 -26.15 8.60
C LEU A 16 -42.90 -24.96 8.87
N GLU A 17 -42.39 -24.86 10.09
CA GLU A 17 -41.44 -23.84 10.50
C GLU A 17 -40.13 -23.94 9.70
N ALA A 18 -39.69 -25.16 9.39
CA ALA A 18 -38.48 -25.37 8.57
C ALA A 18 -38.72 -25.02 7.09
N GLU A 19 -39.92 -25.30 6.57
CA GLU A 19 -40.30 -24.90 5.21
C GLU A 19 -40.36 -23.38 5.08
N GLU A 20 -41.00 -22.70 6.03
CA GLU A 20 -41.07 -21.24 6.09
C GLU A 20 -39.66 -20.62 6.22
N ALA A 21 -38.79 -21.22 7.05
CA ALA A 21 -37.39 -20.79 7.21
C ALA A 21 -36.55 -20.92 5.93
N VAL A 22 -36.78 -21.96 5.12
CA VAL A 22 -36.09 -22.13 3.83
C VAL A 22 -36.56 -21.09 2.83
N LEU A 23 -37.87 -20.91 2.66
CA LEU A 23 -38.42 -19.97 1.70
C LEU A 23 -38.09 -18.52 2.05
N GLY A 24 -38.27 -18.12 3.31
CA GLY A 24 -37.91 -16.78 3.75
C GLY A 24 -36.41 -16.52 3.74
N GLY A 25 -35.60 -17.54 4.02
CA GLY A 25 -34.13 -17.43 3.93
C GLY A 25 -33.64 -17.20 2.50
N ILE A 26 -34.30 -17.81 1.51
CA ILE A 26 -34.02 -17.56 0.08
C ILE A 26 -34.45 -16.15 -0.34
N LEU A 27 -35.56 -15.63 0.21
CA LEU A 27 -36.00 -14.25 -0.03
C LEU A 27 -35.04 -13.21 0.55
N LEU A 28 -34.34 -13.54 1.64
CA LEU A 28 -33.34 -12.66 2.26
C LEU A 28 -31.96 -12.76 1.59
N ASP A 29 -31.55 -13.95 1.17
CA ASP A 29 -30.29 -14.22 0.48
C ASP A 29 -30.54 -15.13 -0.74
N ASN A 30 -30.63 -14.54 -1.93
CA ASN A 30 -30.86 -15.31 -3.15
C ASN A 30 -29.71 -16.29 -3.48
N ALA A 31 -28.49 -16.05 -3.00
CA ALA A 31 -27.38 -17.00 -3.17
C ALA A 31 -27.57 -18.27 -2.35
N ALA A 32 -28.47 -18.27 -1.35
CA ALA A 32 -28.85 -19.48 -0.64
C ALA A 32 -29.64 -20.47 -1.51
N LEU A 33 -30.28 -20.00 -2.59
CA LEU A 33 -31.09 -20.84 -3.47
C LEU A 33 -30.27 -21.97 -4.11
N ASP A 34 -29.04 -21.69 -4.55
CA ASP A 34 -28.16 -22.70 -5.17
C ASP A 34 -27.87 -23.85 -4.21
N ARG A 35 -27.55 -23.52 -2.95
CA ARG A 35 -27.28 -24.48 -1.88
C ARG A 35 -28.52 -25.31 -1.50
N VAL A 36 -29.71 -24.73 -1.59
CA VAL A 36 -30.97 -25.43 -1.29
C VAL A 36 -31.38 -26.36 -2.43
N THR A 37 -31.18 -25.92 -3.67
CA THR A 37 -31.54 -26.69 -4.88
C THR A 37 -30.73 -27.99 -4.99
N GLU A 38 -29.53 -28.04 -4.42
CA GLU A 38 -28.74 -29.27 -4.28
C GLU A 38 -29.36 -30.29 -3.31
N LEU A 39 -30.21 -29.86 -2.38
CA LEU A 39 -30.69 -30.67 -1.26
C LEU A 39 -32.19 -31.01 -1.34
N VAL A 40 -33.01 -30.13 -1.91
CA VAL A 40 -34.47 -30.19 -1.83
C VAL A 40 -35.09 -29.88 -3.19
N GLN A 41 -36.12 -30.64 -3.56
CA GLN A 41 -36.96 -30.40 -4.75
C GLN A 41 -38.30 -29.75 -4.35
N ALA A 42 -39.01 -29.16 -5.31
CA ALA A 42 -40.31 -28.54 -5.07
C ALA A 42 -41.33 -29.49 -4.41
N ASP A 43 -41.30 -30.79 -4.74
CA ASP A 43 -42.26 -31.76 -4.21
C ASP A 43 -41.94 -32.20 -2.77
N ASP A 44 -40.77 -31.84 -2.24
CA ASP A 44 -40.36 -32.16 -0.87
C ASP A 44 -41.02 -31.27 0.18
N PHE A 45 -41.64 -30.15 -0.22
CA PHE A 45 -42.45 -29.34 0.68
C PHE A 45 -43.80 -30.01 0.94
N TYR A 46 -44.29 -29.98 2.17
CA TYR A 46 -45.59 -30.56 2.52
C TYR A 46 -46.75 -29.68 2.06
N ARG A 47 -46.68 -28.37 2.32
CA ARG A 47 -47.73 -27.43 1.91
C ARG A 47 -47.67 -27.16 0.42
N GLU A 48 -48.80 -27.29 -0.26
CA GLU A 48 -48.92 -26.99 -1.69
C GLU A 48 -48.53 -25.54 -2.02
N ALA A 49 -48.92 -24.59 -1.15
CA ALA A 49 -48.50 -23.19 -1.27
C ALA A 49 -46.97 -23.03 -1.31
N HIS A 50 -46.24 -23.76 -0.46
CA HIS A 50 -44.77 -23.72 -0.43
C HIS A 50 -44.14 -24.35 -1.68
N ARG A 51 -44.76 -25.41 -2.24
CA ARG A 51 -44.32 -26.00 -3.52
C ARG A 51 -44.41 -24.98 -4.65
N LYS A 52 -45.54 -24.27 -4.76
CA LYS A 52 -45.78 -23.24 -5.78
C LYS A 52 -44.77 -22.09 -5.66
N VAL A 53 -44.53 -21.62 -4.43
CA VAL A 53 -43.52 -20.58 -4.15
C VAL A 53 -42.12 -21.02 -4.57
N PHE A 54 -41.68 -22.21 -4.17
CA PHE A 54 -40.34 -22.70 -4.51
C PHE A 54 -40.15 -22.90 -6.01
N ARG A 55 -41.16 -23.40 -6.73
CA ARG A 55 -41.13 -23.49 -8.20
C ARG A 55 -40.97 -22.12 -8.85
N ALA A 56 -41.71 -21.11 -8.38
CA ALA A 56 -41.59 -19.75 -8.89
C ALA A 56 -40.18 -19.16 -8.63
N MET A 57 -39.55 -19.46 -7.49
CA MET A 57 -38.16 -19.06 -7.21
C MET A 57 -37.15 -19.73 -8.16
N LEU A 58 -37.33 -21.02 -8.47
CA LEU A 58 -36.49 -21.73 -9.44
C LEU A 58 -36.61 -21.14 -10.84
N ASP A 59 -37.82 -20.77 -11.25
CA ASP A 59 -38.08 -20.17 -12.56
C ASP A 59 -37.45 -18.77 -12.71
N LEU A 60 -37.47 -17.97 -11.66
CA LEU A 60 -36.79 -16.67 -11.62
C LEU A 60 -35.26 -16.85 -11.71
N SER A 61 -34.71 -17.80 -10.96
CA SER A 61 -33.27 -18.13 -11.02
C SER A 61 -32.84 -18.61 -12.40
N ALA A 62 -33.64 -19.45 -13.07
CA ALA A 62 -33.37 -19.91 -14.43
C ALA A 62 -33.34 -18.77 -15.47
N ARG A 63 -34.01 -17.63 -15.18
CA ARG A 63 -33.99 -16.42 -16.00
C ARG A 63 -32.93 -15.41 -15.58
N ASN A 64 -32.09 -15.73 -14.59
CA ASN A 64 -31.17 -14.81 -13.92
C ASN A 64 -31.85 -13.56 -13.34
N GLU A 65 -33.11 -13.70 -12.89
CA GLU A 65 -33.85 -12.64 -12.20
C GLU A 65 -33.81 -12.88 -10.68
N PRO A 66 -33.60 -11.85 -9.85
CA PRO A 66 -33.59 -12.00 -8.40
C PRO A 66 -34.99 -12.37 -7.89
N ALA A 67 -35.06 -13.34 -6.97
CA ALA A 67 -36.30 -13.75 -6.33
C ALA A 67 -36.55 -12.89 -5.09
N ASP A 68 -37.18 -11.72 -5.28
CA ASP A 68 -37.63 -10.83 -4.22
C ASP A 68 -39.16 -10.88 -4.08
N LEU A 69 -39.71 -10.19 -3.08
CA LEU A 69 -41.15 -10.22 -2.81
C LEU A 69 -41.99 -9.66 -3.97
N ILE A 70 -41.46 -8.72 -4.74
CA ILE A 70 -42.16 -8.08 -5.85
C ILE A 70 -42.13 -8.99 -7.08
N THR A 71 -40.94 -9.48 -7.47
CA THR A 71 -40.76 -10.36 -8.63
C THR A 71 -41.48 -11.69 -8.43
N LEU A 72 -41.45 -12.24 -7.21
CA LEU A 72 -42.17 -13.46 -6.87
C LEU A 72 -43.70 -13.24 -6.93
N ALA A 73 -44.20 -12.12 -6.40
CA ALA A 73 -45.62 -11.80 -6.47
C ALA A 73 -46.10 -11.60 -7.91
N GLU A 74 -45.28 -11.00 -8.78
CA GLU A 74 -45.58 -10.82 -10.20
C GLU A 74 -45.65 -12.16 -10.95
N VAL A 75 -44.68 -13.05 -10.74
CA VAL A 75 -44.69 -14.40 -11.35
C VAL A 75 -45.89 -15.23 -10.88
N LEU A 76 -46.19 -15.22 -9.58
CA LEU A 76 -47.34 -15.92 -9.02
C LEU A 76 -48.67 -15.34 -9.51
N LYS A 77 -48.74 -14.02 -9.72
CA LYS A 77 -49.91 -13.35 -10.30
C LYS A 77 -50.09 -13.70 -11.78
N ALA A 78 -49.01 -13.73 -12.55
CA ALA A 78 -49.04 -14.13 -13.96
C ALA A 78 -49.53 -15.58 -14.15
N ARG A 79 -49.31 -16.44 -13.15
CA ARG A 79 -49.79 -17.84 -13.12
C ARG A 79 -51.19 -18.02 -12.52
N SER A 80 -51.81 -16.95 -12.03
CA SER A 80 -53.07 -17.01 -11.26
C SER A 80 -52.99 -17.85 -9.97
N GLU A 81 -51.79 -18.07 -9.43
CA GLU A 81 -51.54 -18.89 -8.22
C GLU A 81 -51.39 -18.03 -6.95
N LEU A 82 -51.32 -16.70 -7.08
CA LEU A 82 -51.09 -15.79 -5.96
C LEU A 82 -52.18 -15.89 -4.87
N ALA A 83 -53.43 -16.13 -5.26
CA ALA A 83 -54.54 -16.30 -4.30
C ALA A 83 -54.41 -17.61 -3.52
N ASP A 84 -53.96 -18.69 -4.16
CA ASP A 84 -53.80 -20.02 -3.55
C ASP A 84 -52.68 -20.07 -2.51
N VAL A 85 -51.68 -19.20 -2.66
CA VAL A 85 -50.51 -19.12 -1.76
C VAL A 85 -50.82 -18.27 -0.51
N GLY A 86 -51.97 -17.60 -0.43
CA GLY A 86 -52.33 -16.71 0.67
C GLY A 86 -52.05 -15.22 0.40
N GLY A 87 -51.77 -14.85 -0.85
CA GLY A 87 -51.55 -13.49 -1.29
C GLY A 87 -50.16 -12.93 -0.95
N SER A 88 -49.95 -11.66 -1.30
CA SER A 88 -48.67 -10.96 -1.03
C SER A 88 -48.38 -10.79 0.46
N ALA A 89 -49.41 -10.75 1.31
CA ALA A 89 -49.27 -10.67 2.75
C ALA A 89 -48.55 -11.90 3.33
N TYR A 90 -48.85 -13.10 2.81
CA TYR A 90 -48.19 -14.34 3.25
C TYR A 90 -46.71 -14.38 2.85
N LEU A 91 -46.36 -13.87 1.67
CA LEU A 91 -44.95 -13.78 1.23
C LEU A 91 -44.14 -12.83 2.12
N ALA A 92 -44.75 -11.74 2.59
CA ALA A 92 -44.12 -10.81 3.52
C ALA A 92 -43.89 -11.46 4.88
N GLU A 93 -44.87 -12.19 5.38
CA GLU A 93 -44.78 -12.94 6.62
C GLU A 93 -43.67 -14.02 6.57
N LEU A 94 -43.51 -14.71 5.44
CA LEU A 94 -42.42 -15.66 5.24
C LEU A 94 -41.04 -15.00 5.37
N ALA A 95 -40.86 -13.79 4.85
CA ALA A 95 -39.59 -13.06 4.94
C ALA A 95 -39.27 -12.62 6.39
N GLU A 96 -40.30 -12.30 7.18
CA GLU A 96 -40.14 -11.85 8.58
C GLU A 96 -39.89 -13.00 9.57
N ARG A 97 -40.38 -14.21 9.29
CA ARG A 97 -40.28 -15.35 10.22
C ARG A 97 -38.89 -15.97 10.31
N VAL A 98 -37.95 -15.61 9.44
CA VAL A 98 -36.61 -16.25 9.39
C VAL A 98 -35.59 -15.45 10.21
N PRO A 99 -35.02 -16.02 11.29
CA PRO A 99 -34.07 -15.30 12.13
C PRO A 99 -32.72 -15.02 11.44
N THR A 100 -32.28 -15.90 10.52
CA THR A 100 -31.03 -15.77 9.77
C THR A 100 -31.00 -16.62 8.51
N ALA A 101 -30.54 -16.04 7.40
CA ALA A 101 -30.31 -16.75 6.15
C ALA A 101 -29.08 -17.70 6.20
N ALA A 102 -28.22 -17.56 7.21
CA ALA A 102 -26.99 -18.35 7.32
C ALA A 102 -27.24 -19.85 7.53
N HIS A 103 -28.39 -20.24 8.11
CA HIS A 103 -28.68 -21.63 8.48
C HIS A 103 -29.67 -22.32 7.52
N VAL A 104 -29.97 -21.71 6.37
CA VAL A 104 -30.96 -22.23 5.40
C VAL A 104 -30.67 -23.67 4.96
N ALA A 105 -29.40 -24.04 4.79
CA ALA A 105 -29.02 -25.41 4.44
C ALA A 105 -29.38 -26.45 5.52
N GLN A 106 -29.38 -26.07 6.80
CA GLN A 106 -29.79 -26.97 7.89
C GLN A 106 -31.30 -27.19 7.88
N TYR A 107 -32.09 -26.12 7.68
CA TYR A 107 -33.54 -26.23 7.54
C TYR A 107 -33.95 -27.02 6.30
N ALA A 108 -33.23 -26.86 5.19
CA ALA A 108 -33.43 -27.65 3.97
C ALA A 108 -33.22 -29.16 4.21
N ARG A 109 -32.22 -29.56 5.01
CA ARG A 109 -32.04 -30.96 5.41
C ARG A 109 -33.22 -31.49 6.22
N ILE A 110 -33.78 -30.68 7.13
CA ILE A 110 -34.97 -31.06 7.91
C ILE A 110 -36.16 -31.32 6.98
N VAL A 111 -36.42 -30.43 6.01
CA VAL A 111 -37.50 -30.59 5.03
C VAL A 111 -37.31 -31.87 4.22
N ARG A 112 -36.09 -32.11 3.73
CA ARG A 112 -35.72 -33.33 3.00
C ARG A 112 -35.96 -34.60 3.81
N ASP A 113 -35.48 -34.64 5.06
CA ASP A 113 -35.61 -35.82 5.91
C ASP A 113 -37.09 -36.11 6.21
N LYS A 114 -37.92 -35.08 6.39
CA LYS A 114 -39.38 -35.24 6.50
C LYS A 114 -40.02 -35.72 5.20
N SER A 115 -39.57 -35.22 4.04
CA SER A 115 -40.02 -35.70 2.73
C SER A 115 -39.75 -37.19 2.52
N ILE A 116 -38.53 -37.65 2.87
CA ILE A 116 -38.16 -39.07 2.81
C ILE A 116 -39.08 -39.91 3.70
N LEU A 117 -39.34 -39.47 4.94
CA LEU A 117 -40.26 -40.18 5.84
C LEU A 117 -41.68 -40.26 5.27
N ARG A 118 -42.18 -39.19 4.64
CA ARG A 118 -43.48 -39.20 3.95
C ARG A 118 -43.50 -40.14 2.76
N GLY A 119 -42.44 -40.13 1.95
CA GLY A 119 -42.27 -41.06 0.82
C GLY A 119 -42.29 -42.51 1.28
N LEU A 120 -41.57 -42.82 2.37
CA LEU A 120 -41.55 -44.17 2.95
C LEU A 120 -42.91 -44.61 3.46
N ILE A 121 -43.66 -43.73 4.12
CA ILE A 121 -45.03 -44.01 4.57
C ILE A 121 -45.95 -44.25 3.35
N GLY A 122 -45.81 -43.43 2.30
CA GLY A 122 -46.56 -43.59 1.05
C GLY A 122 -46.29 -44.93 0.38
N ALA A 123 -45.01 -45.28 0.21
CA ALA A 123 -44.59 -46.56 -0.35
C ALA A 123 -45.06 -47.74 0.50
N ALA A 124 -44.92 -47.67 1.83
CA ALA A 124 -45.39 -48.72 2.73
C ALA A 124 -46.92 -48.91 2.65
N THR A 125 -47.68 -47.80 2.51
CA THR A 125 -49.14 -47.86 2.34
C THR A 125 -49.52 -48.48 1.00
N GLN A 126 -48.83 -48.13 -0.09
CA GLN A 126 -49.05 -48.72 -1.42
C GLN A 126 -48.72 -50.23 -1.43
N ILE A 127 -47.57 -50.60 -0.86
CA ILE A 127 -47.16 -52.01 -0.72
C ILE A 127 -48.21 -52.79 0.10
N ALA A 128 -48.69 -52.21 1.21
CA ALA A 128 -49.74 -52.82 2.02
C ALA A 128 -51.06 -52.97 1.25
N MET A 129 -51.50 -51.93 0.52
CA MET A 129 -52.72 -51.98 -0.30
C MET A 129 -52.64 -53.07 -1.37
N HIS A 130 -51.54 -53.13 -2.12
CA HIS A 130 -51.32 -54.17 -3.13
C HIS A 130 -51.25 -55.58 -2.53
N GLY A 131 -50.71 -55.71 -1.31
CA GLY A 131 -50.74 -56.96 -0.55
C GLY A 131 -52.15 -57.44 -0.19
N TYR A 132 -53.10 -56.52 0.06
CA TYR A 132 -54.50 -56.86 0.34
C TYR A 132 -55.35 -57.07 -0.93
N GLU A 133 -55.02 -56.41 -2.04
CA GLU A 133 -55.75 -56.50 -3.32
C GLU A 133 -55.60 -57.87 -4.01
N GLY A 134 -54.56 -58.65 -3.67
CA GLY A 134 -54.52 -60.10 -3.87
C GLY A 134 -54.71 -60.62 -5.31
N GLY A 135 -54.08 -59.98 -6.31
CA GLY A 135 -54.37 -60.24 -7.74
C GLY A 135 -53.19 -60.26 -8.72
N GLY A 136 -51.94 -60.45 -8.29
CA GLY A 136 -50.76 -60.46 -9.18
C GLY A 136 -49.75 -61.57 -8.86
N ASP A 137 -48.74 -61.76 -9.73
CA ASP A 137 -47.58 -62.62 -9.42
C ASP A 137 -46.82 -62.04 -8.22
N VAL A 138 -46.50 -62.90 -7.25
CA VAL A 138 -45.80 -62.51 -6.02
C VAL A 138 -44.41 -61.97 -6.35
N ALA A 139 -43.76 -62.49 -7.41
CA ALA A 139 -42.46 -62.00 -7.86
C ALA A 139 -42.55 -60.56 -8.37
N GLU A 140 -43.55 -60.24 -9.21
CA GLU A 140 -43.76 -58.87 -9.71
C GLU A 140 -44.11 -57.89 -8.59
N LEU A 141 -44.85 -58.32 -7.57
CA LEU A 141 -45.17 -57.47 -6.42
C LEU A 141 -43.95 -57.18 -5.55
N LEU A 142 -43.06 -58.16 -5.35
CA LEU A 142 -41.79 -57.97 -4.65
C LEU A 142 -40.86 -57.02 -5.42
N ASP A 143 -40.74 -57.20 -6.74
CA ASP A 143 -39.96 -56.31 -7.61
C ASP A 143 -40.51 -54.88 -7.57
N HIS A 144 -41.83 -54.71 -7.60
CA HIS A 144 -42.47 -53.39 -7.50
C HIS A 144 -42.22 -52.73 -6.13
N ALA A 145 -42.30 -53.51 -5.04
CA ALA A 145 -41.97 -53.02 -3.70
C ALA A 145 -40.51 -52.58 -3.59
N GLU A 146 -39.58 -53.35 -4.17
CA GLU A 146 -38.16 -53.00 -4.22
C GLU A 146 -37.94 -51.70 -5.01
N GLN A 147 -38.59 -51.55 -6.18
CA GLN A 147 -38.52 -50.32 -6.98
C GLN A 147 -39.04 -49.09 -6.24
N LEU A 148 -40.16 -49.20 -5.51
CA LEU A 148 -40.73 -48.10 -4.74
C LEU A 148 -39.80 -47.65 -3.61
N ILE A 149 -39.20 -48.59 -2.87
CA ILE A 149 -38.27 -48.30 -1.79
C ILE A 149 -36.93 -47.77 -2.33
N PHE A 150 -36.46 -48.33 -3.45
CA PHE A 150 -35.23 -47.91 -4.11
C PHE A 150 -35.37 -46.49 -4.68
N GLY A 151 -36.50 -46.14 -5.30
CA GLY A 151 -36.75 -44.79 -5.82
C GLY A 151 -36.74 -43.68 -4.76
N ILE A 152 -37.00 -44.03 -3.49
CA ILE A 152 -36.84 -43.10 -2.35
C ILE A 152 -35.35 -42.97 -1.96
N SER A 153 -34.57 -44.04 -2.11
CA SER A 153 -33.16 -44.09 -1.77
C SER A 153 -32.26 -43.43 -2.83
N ASP A 154 -32.62 -43.52 -4.11
CA ASP A 154 -31.88 -43.01 -5.28
C ASP A 154 -31.96 -41.47 -5.45
N ARG A 155 -32.78 -40.80 -4.63
CA ARG A 155 -32.70 -39.33 -4.47
C ARG A 155 -31.43 -38.87 -3.75
N LYS A 156 -30.59 -39.81 -3.28
CA LYS A 156 -29.25 -39.56 -2.75
C LYS A 156 -28.25 -39.50 -3.91
N VAL A 157 -27.92 -38.28 -4.37
CA VAL A 157 -26.72 -37.95 -5.16
C VAL A 157 -26.82 -38.27 -6.66
N LYS A 158 -26.39 -37.31 -7.51
CA LYS A 158 -26.27 -37.44 -8.98
C LYS A 158 -25.43 -38.66 -9.37
N PRO A 159 -25.68 -39.30 -10.54
CA PRO A 159 -24.99 -40.52 -10.93
C PRO A 159 -23.49 -40.28 -11.14
N GLU A 160 -22.68 -41.07 -10.43
CA GLU A 160 -21.22 -41.00 -10.40
C GLU A 160 -20.54 -41.64 -11.63
N PHE A 161 -21.30 -42.16 -12.60
CA PHE A 161 -20.75 -42.97 -13.69
C PHE A 161 -21.27 -42.58 -15.08
N VAL A 162 -20.35 -42.44 -16.03
CA VAL A 162 -20.58 -42.16 -17.46
C VAL A 162 -20.01 -43.32 -18.30
N ARG A 163 -20.62 -43.66 -19.44
CA ARG A 163 -20.14 -44.76 -20.30
C ARG A 163 -18.88 -44.34 -21.06
N ILE A 164 -17.88 -45.22 -21.08
CA ILE A 164 -16.60 -45.00 -21.76
C ILE A 164 -16.78 -44.77 -23.27
N SER A 165 -17.75 -45.45 -23.90
CA SER A 165 -18.05 -45.29 -25.34
C SER A 165 -18.37 -43.85 -25.71
N ASP A 166 -19.07 -43.14 -24.83
CA ASP A 166 -19.60 -41.81 -25.10
C ASP A 166 -18.48 -40.77 -24.94
N LEU A 167 -17.61 -40.95 -23.92
CA LEU A 167 -16.41 -40.13 -23.71
C LEU A 167 -15.36 -40.32 -24.82
N LEU A 168 -15.20 -41.53 -25.36
CA LEU A 168 -14.24 -41.80 -26.43
C LEU A 168 -14.57 -41.06 -27.73
N VAL A 169 -15.85 -41.01 -28.11
CA VAL A 169 -16.30 -40.30 -29.31
C VAL A 169 -16.03 -38.80 -29.18
N GLU A 170 -16.26 -38.23 -28.00
CA GLU A 170 -16.01 -36.80 -27.73
C GLU A 170 -14.50 -36.48 -27.67
N SER A 171 -13.69 -37.38 -27.09
CA SER A 171 -12.24 -37.24 -27.03
C SER A 171 -11.59 -37.28 -28.41
N LEU A 172 -12.03 -38.20 -29.29
CA LEU A 172 -11.50 -38.30 -30.66
C LEU A 172 -11.79 -37.05 -31.48
N LYS A 173 -13.01 -36.51 -31.40
CA LYS A 173 -13.37 -35.24 -32.06
C LYS A 173 -12.50 -34.08 -31.59
N THR A 174 -12.15 -34.06 -30.30
CA THR A 174 -11.27 -33.03 -29.73
C THR A 174 -9.85 -33.16 -30.30
N ILE A 175 -9.33 -34.38 -30.43
CA ILE A 175 -8.01 -34.64 -31.02
C ILE A 175 -7.97 -34.23 -32.50
N GLU A 176 -9.00 -34.58 -33.28
CA GLU A 176 -9.11 -34.19 -34.70
C GLU A 176 -9.08 -32.67 -34.88
N ARG A 177 -9.86 -31.94 -34.07
CA ARG A 177 -9.88 -30.48 -34.08
C ARG A 177 -8.51 -29.87 -33.77
N LEU A 178 -7.77 -30.42 -32.81
CA LEU A 178 -6.43 -29.93 -32.46
C LEU A 178 -5.40 -30.20 -33.56
N TYR A 179 -5.52 -31.33 -34.27
CA TYR A 179 -4.66 -31.67 -35.41
C TYR A 179 -4.88 -30.73 -36.60
N GLU A 180 -6.14 -30.41 -36.92
CA GLU A 180 -6.48 -29.52 -38.04
C GLU A 180 -5.98 -28.08 -37.83
N GLN A 181 -5.98 -27.59 -36.59
CA GLN A 181 -5.63 -26.20 -36.28
C GLN A 181 -4.13 -25.89 -36.35
N LYS A 182 -3.25 -26.90 -36.44
CA LYS A 182 -1.76 -26.75 -36.50
C LYS A 182 -1.18 -25.78 -35.46
N GLN A 183 -1.82 -25.62 -34.31
CA GLN A 183 -1.34 -24.77 -33.24
C GLN A 183 -0.49 -25.59 -32.27
N ALA A 184 0.71 -25.08 -31.94
CA ALA A 184 1.61 -25.71 -30.97
C ALA A 184 1.09 -25.57 -29.52
N VAL A 185 0.15 -24.66 -29.30
CA VAL A 185 -0.47 -24.37 -28.00
C VAL A 185 -1.94 -24.75 -28.12
N THR A 186 -2.35 -25.80 -27.40
CA THR A 186 -3.73 -26.32 -27.39
C THR A 186 -4.61 -25.60 -26.37
N GLY A 187 -3.99 -25.00 -25.34
CA GLY A 187 -4.64 -24.20 -24.30
C GLY A 187 -4.52 -22.69 -24.51
N VAL A 188 -4.82 -21.92 -23.46
CA VAL A 188 -4.61 -20.47 -23.45
C VAL A 188 -3.10 -20.18 -23.35
N PRO A 189 -2.49 -19.43 -24.28
CA PRO A 189 -1.06 -19.16 -24.25
C PRO A 189 -0.68 -18.29 -23.05
N SER A 190 0.42 -18.64 -22.37
CA SER A 190 0.96 -17.85 -21.26
C SER A 190 1.75 -16.63 -21.74
N GLY A 191 2.21 -16.64 -22.99
CA GLY A 191 3.05 -15.58 -23.57
C GLY A 191 4.55 -15.80 -23.33
N PHE A 192 4.93 -16.86 -22.62
CA PHE A 192 6.31 -17.30 -22.45
C PHE A 192 6.57 -18.55 -23.30
N HIS A 193 7.38 -18.41 -24.35
CA HIS A 193 7.59 -19.46 -25.33
C HIS A 193 8.10 -20.79 -24.73
N ASP A 194 9.00 -20.72 -23.75
CA ASP A 194 9.54 -21.93 -23.10
C ASP A 194 8.50 -22.63 -22.23
N LEU A 195 7.64 -21.87 -21.55
CA LEU A 195 6.58 -22.40 -20.71
C LEU A 195 5.45 -22.99 -21.57
N ASP A 196 5.08 -22.30 -22.64
CA ASP A 196 4.07 -22.74 -23.59
C ASP A 196 4.49 -24.01 -24.32
N ASN A 197 5.79 -24.19 -24.62
CA ASN A 197 6.31 -25.45 -25.18
C ASN A 197 6.24 -26.61 -24.18
N LEU A 198 6.41 -26.35 -22.88
CA LEU A 198 6.35 -27.38 -21.85
C LEU A 198 4.92 -27.77 -21.48
N THR A 199 3.99 -26.81 -21.54
CA THR A 199 2.60 -26.98 -21.07
C THR A 199 1.59 -27.09 -22.20
N ALA A 200 1.97 -26.79 -23.44
CA ALA A 200 1.06 -26.57 -24.56
C ALA A 200 -0.02 -25.50 -24.26
N GLY A 201 0.29 -24.55 -23.37
CA GLY A 201 -0.63 -23.53 -22.85
C GLY A 201 -1.50 -24.04 -21.71
N PHE A 202 -2.20 -23.12 -21.05
CA PHE A 202 -3.08 -23.45 -19.92
C PHE A 202 -4.38 -24.09 -20.40
N GLN A 203 -4.63 -25.35 -20.02
CA GLN A 203 -5.77 -26.09 -20.50
C GLN A 203 -7.06 -25.71 -19.75
N PRO A 204 -8.22 -25.71 -20.42
CA PRO A 204 -9.51 -25.56 -19.75
C PRO A 204 -9.73 -26.70 -18.75
N SER A 205 -10.26 -26.36 -17.57
CA SER A 205 -10.48 -27.28 -16.43
C SER A 205 -9.25 -27.64 -15.58
N ASP A 206 -8.05 -27.19 -15.95
CA ASP A 206 -6.88 -27.30 -15.07
C ASP A 206 -6.93 -26.26 -13.94
N LEU A 207 -6.63 -26.71 -12.72
CA LEU A 207 -6.29 -25.81 -11.62
C LEU A 207 -4.78 -25.56 -11.62
N VAL A 208 -4.36 -24.47 -12.26
CA VAL A 208 -2.95 -24.07 -12.32
C VAL A 208 -2.56 -23.32 -11.04
N ILE A 209 -1.96 -24.03 -10.08
CA ILE A 209 -1.48 -23.44 -8.83
C ILE A 209 -0.03 -22.96 -9.01
N VAL A 210 0.15 -21.64 -9.06
CA VAL A 210 1.48 -21.01 -9.01
C VAL A 210 1.90 -20.88 -7.55
N ALA A 211 2.53 -21.94 -7.02
CA ALA A 211 3.04 -21.96 -5.67
C ALA A 211 4.52 -21.56 -5.62
N GLY A 212 4.81 -20.52 -4.84
CA GLY A 212 6.16 -20.17 -4.40
C GLY A 212 6.19 -20.11 -2.88
N ARG A 213 7.36 -20.35 -2.27
CA ARG A 213 7.51 -20.09 -0.82
C ARG A 213 7.29 -18.58 -0.56
N PRO A 214 6.65 -18.18 0.56
CA PRO A 214 6.72 -16.79 1.03
C PRO A 214 8.19 -16.39 1.12
N SER A 215 8.58 -15.33 0.42
CA SER A 215 9.98 -15.04 0.11
C SER A 215 10.69 -16.21 -0.56
N MET A 216 10.45 -16.36 -1.87
CA MET A 216 11.48 -16.81 -2.81
C MET A 216 12.72 -15.88 -2.84
N GLY A 217 12.98 -15.13 -1.76
CA GLY A 217 14.20 -15.35 -0.97
C GLY A 217 15.08 -14.13 -0.76
N LYS A 218 14.72 -12.97 -1.30
CA LYS A 218 15.65 -11.85 -1.44
C LYS A 218 15.19 -10.69 -0.55
N CYS A 219 15.46 -10.80 0.75
CA CYS A 219 15.11 -9.75 1.69
C CYS A 219 16.37 -9.20 2.37
N LEU A 220 16.42 -7.87 2.45
CA LEU A 220 17.39 -7.11 3.24
C LEU A 220 16.68 -6.62 4.51
N ALA A 221 17.44 -6.36 5.55
CA ALA A 221 16.89 -5.76 6.77
C ALA A 221 16.38 -4.33 6.49
N ALA A 222 15.41 -3.87 7.27
CA ALA A 222 14.75 -2.57 7.08
C ALA A 222 15.72 -1.38 7.16
N ASP A 223 16.80 -1.52 7.94
CA ASP A 223 17.87 -0.54 8.11
C ASP A 223 18.88 -0.52 6.95
N ALA A 224 18.75 -1.42 5.97
CA ALA A 224 19.68 -1.48 4.85
C ALA A 224 19.62 -0.18 4.05
N GLU A 225 20.79 0.44 3.87
CA GLU A 225 20.99 1.68 3.15
C GLU A 225 21.03 1.43 1.63
N ILE A 226 20.25 2.22 0.88
CA ILE A 226 20.19 2.19 -0.58
C ILE A 226 20.49 3.58 -1.13
N VAL A 227 21.34 3.63 -2.15
CA VAL A 227 21.61 4.84 -2.93
C VAL A 227 20.49 5.04 -3.95
N LEU A 228 19.79 6.17 -3.87
CA LEU A 228 18.73 6.57 -4.79
C LEU A 228 19.29 7.31 -6.01
N SER A 229 18.45 7.55 -7.03
CA SER A 229 18.84 8.25 -8.26
C SER A 229 19.45 9.64 -8.06
N ASP A 230 19.11 10.31 -6.97
CA ASP A 230 19.57 11.67 -6.65
C ASP A 230 20.87 11.68 -5.83
N GLY A 231 21.50 10.52 -5.65
CA GLY A 231 22.70 10.34 -4.82
C GLY A 231 22.42 10.27 -3.32
N SER A 232 21.18 10.51 -2.88
CA SER A 232 20.83 10.37 -1.46
C SER A 232 20.87 8.90 -1.02
N VAL A 233 21.25 8.68 0.23
CA VAL A 233 21.22 7.37 0.87
C VAL A 233 19.99 7.33 1.76
N ARG A 234 19.13 6.32 1.57
CA ARG A 234 17.94 6.09 2.39
C ARG A 234 17.84 4.65 2.83
N THR A 235 17.20 4.42 3.96
CA THR A 235 16.93 3.06 4.41
C THR A 235 15.75 2.45 3.64
N ILE A 236 15.69 1.13 3.55
CA ILE A 236 14.52 0.43 2.99
C ILE A 236 13.24 0.84 3.72
N GLU A 237 13.30 1.00 5.04
CA GLU A 237 12.16 1.44 5.85
C GLU A 237 11.59 2.79 5.37
N GLU A 238 12.46 3.78 5.10
CA GLU A 238 12.05 5.09 4.60
C GLU A 238 11.46 5.02 3.19
N ILE A 239 12.04 4.18 2.33
CA ILE A 239 11.56 3.96 0.96
C ILE A 239 10.17 3.31 0.98
N VAL A 240 9.96 2.30 1.84
CA VAL A 240 8.66 1.64 2.02
C VAL A 240 7.62 2.60 2.60
N ARG A 241 7.98 3.40 3.62
CA ARG A 241 7.09 4.41 4.22
C ARG A 241 6.67 5.49 3.23
N SER A 242 7.61 5.99 2.43
CA SER A 242 7.36 7.02 1.43
C SER A 242 6.70 6.49 0.15
N ARG A 243 6.68 5.17 -0.05
CA ARG A 243 6.20 4.48 -1.27
C ARG A 243 6.76 5.11 -2.55
N SER A 244 8.01 5.57 -2.49
CA SER A 244 8.64 6.31 -3.57
C SER A 244 10.16 6.10 -3.57
N GLY A 245 10.76 6.11 -4.76
CA GLY A 245 12.21 6.02 -4.93
C GLY A 245 12.56 5.22 -6.18
N ARG A 246 13.38 5.79 -7.07
CA ARG A 246 13.99 5.03 -8.16
C ARG A 246 15.26 4.37 -7.63
N LEU A 247 15.37 3.07 -7.83
CA LEU A 247 16.46 2.25 -7.30
C LEU A 247 17.44 1.90 -8.42
N LEU A 248 18.72 1.87 -8.07
CA LEU A 248 19.76 1.37 -8.97
C LEU A 248 19.81 -0.15 -8.89
N THR A 249 19.64 -0.83 -10.02
CA THR A 249 19.75 -2.30 -10.11
C THR A 249 20.79 -2.72 -11.12
N LEU A 250 21.42 -3.88 -10.89
CA LEU A 250 22.31 -4.51 -11.87
C LEU A 250 21.45 -5.30 -12.87
N THR A 251 21.63 -5.03 -14.16
CA THR A 251 20.96 -5.75 -15.25
C THR A 251 21.75 -7.00 -15.67
N ASP A 252 21.12 -7.90 -16.43
CA ASP A 252 21.74 -9.12 -16.97
C ASP A 252 22.94 -8.83 -17.90
N ARG A 253 23.02 -7.59 -18.41
CA ARG A 253 24.16 -7.11 -19.22
C ARG A 253 25.29 -6.52 -18.38
N TRP A 254 25.29 -6.74 -17.06
CA TRP A 254 26.30 -6.22 -16.13
C TRP A 254 26.41 -4.70 -16.11
N LYS A 255 25.32 -4.00 -16.44
CA LYS A 255 25.21 -2.55 -16.37
C LYS A 255 24.18 -2.14 -15.34
N PHE A 256 24.45 -1.04 -14.64
CA PHE A 256 23.47 -0.45 -13.75
C PHE A 256 22.36 0.24 -14.54
N ALA A 257 21.12 0.08 -14.08
CA ALA A 257 19.95 0.76 -14.62
C ALA A 257 19.05 1.25 -13.49
N MET A 258 18.32 2.33 -13.76
CA MET A 258 17.36 2.90 -12.83
C MET A 258 15.98 2.27 -13.03
N VAL A 259 15.44 1.66 -11.97
CA VAL A 259 14.14 0.98 -11.99
C VAL A 259 13.25 1.51 -10.87
N SER A 260 11.94 1.55 -11.11
CA SER A 260 10.95 1.89 -10.09
C SER A 260 10.46 0.60 -9.40
N PRO A 261 10.34 0.57 -8.06
CA PRO A 261 9.75 -0.54 -7.33
C PRO A 261 8.34 -0.83 -7.82
N ALA A 262 8.03 -2.11 -8.06
CA ALA A 262 6.68 -2.53 -8.45
C ALA A 262 5.72 -2.56 -7.26
N ALA A 263 6.23 -2.84 -6.05
CA ALA A 263 5.46 -2.90 -4.81
C ALA A 263 6.36 -2.62 -3.60
N PHE A 264 5.73 -2.21 -2.50
CA PHE A 264 6.38 -1.99 -1.19
C PHE A 264 5.67 -2.89 -0.17
N VAL A 265 6.34 -3.95 0.26
CA VAL A 265 5.75 -5.01 1.10
C VAL A 265 6.58 -5.17 2.37
N ASP A 266 5.91 -5.15 3.51
CA ASP A 266 6.50 -5.55 4.79
C ASP A 266 6.44 -7.08 4.89
N ASP A 267 7.61 -7.69 5.02
CA ASP A 267 7.78 -9.15 5.08
C ASP A 267 7.86 -9.66 6.55
N GLY A 268 7.60 -8.78 7.52
CA GLY A 268 7.55 -9.08 8.94
C GLY A 268 8.91 -9.35 9.58
N LEU A 269 8.88 -9.92 10.79
CA LEU A 269 10.09 -10.22 11.54
C LEU A 269 10.67 -11.56 11.10
N LYS A 270 11.91 -11.54 10.60
CA LYS A 270 12.64 -12.72 10.13
C LYS A 270 14.05 -12.80 10.74
N PRO A 271 14.60 -14.01 10.93
CA PRO A 271 16.00 -14.15 11.31
C PRO A 271 16.88 -13.63 10.17
N VAL A 272 17.77 -12.70 10.50
CA VAL A 272 18.74 -12.11 9.57
C VAL A 272 20.16 -12.47 10.00
N PHE A 273 21.03 -12.60 9.00
CA PHE A 273 22.45 -12.87 9.16
C PHE A 273 23.24 -11.63 8.76
N GLU A 274 24.21 -11.23 9.57
CA GLU A 274 25.17 -10.18 9.21
C GLU A 274 26.30 -10.78 8.38
N VAL A 275 26.43 -10.33 7.13
CA VAL A 275 27.55 -10.68 6.26
C VAL A 275 28.55 -9.55 6.32
N ARG A 276 29.79 -9.87 6.71
CA ARG A 276 30.90 -8.90 6.78
C ARG A 276 31.98 -9.28 5.78
N THR A 277 32.28 -8.36 4.86
CA THR A 277 33.40 -8.51 3.92
C THR A 277 34.73 -8.22 4.61
N ARG A 278 35.83 -8.76 4.09
CA ARG A 278 37.19 -8.45 4.55
C ARG A 278 37.52 -6.94 4.46
N LEU A 279 36.88 -6.22 3.54
CA LEU A 279 37.02 -4.76 3.38
C LEU A 279 36.19 -3.95 4.40
N GLY A 280 35.53 -4.61 5.37
CA GLY A 280 34.79 -3.97 6.44
C GLY A 280 33.33 -3.62 6.10
N ARG A 281 32.88 -3.81 4.86
CA ARG A 281 31.47 -3.62 4.48
C ARG A 281 30.59 -4.69 5.13
N LYS A 282 29.40 -4.30 5.59
CA LYS A 282 28.45 -5.17 6.28
C LYS A 282 27.07 -5.04 5.64
N VAL A 283 26.31 -6.13 5.63
CA VAL A 283 24.91 -6.12 5.22
C VAL A 283 24.13 -7.17 6.02
N ARG A 284 22.90 -6.86 6.42
CA ARG A 284 22.02 -7.78 7.15
C ARG A 284 20.95 -8.33 6.20
N THR A 285 20.92 -9.65 6.03
CA THR A 285 20.10 -10.30 4.99
C THR A 285 19.47 -11.60 5.48
N THR A 286 18.41 -12.05 4.82
CA THR A 286 17.89 -13.42 5.01
C THR A 286 18.84 -14.47 4.45
N VAL A 287 18.81 -15.69 4.99
CA VAL A 287 19.67 -16.81 4.54
C VAL A 287 19.55 -17.16 3.05
N THR A 288 18.44 -16.78 2.42
CA THR A 288 18.16 -17.01 1.00
C THR A 288 18.61 -15.86 0.09
N HIS A 289 19.11 -14.75 0.65
CA HIS A 289 19.48 -13.57 -0.14
C HIS A 289 20.67 -13.89 -1.05
N PRO A 290 20.58 -13.64 -2.37
CA PRO A 290 21.64 -14.00 -3.29
C PRO A 290 22.77 -12.98 -3.27
N PHE A 291 23.99 -13.48 -3.14
CA PHE A 291 25.23 -12.76 -3.35
C PHE A 291 25.83 -13.15 -4.70
N LEU A 292 26.32 -12.17 -5.44
CA LEU A 292 27.00 -12.43 -6.69
C LEU A 292 28.42 -12.92 -6.39
N THR A 293 28.71 -14.18 -6.67
CA THR A 293 30.04 -14.79 -6.51
C THR A 293 30.75 -14.91 -7.87
N ILE A 294 31.98 -15.40 -7.88
CA ILE A 294 32.74 -15.69 -9.12
C ILE A 294 31.98 -16.69 -10.01
N GLU A 295 31.25 -17.63 -9.40
CA GLU A 295 30.51 -18.69 -10.08
C GLU A 295 29.04 -18.30 -10.36
N GLY A 296 28.68 -17.03 -10.15
CA GLY A 296 27.33 -16.49 -10.35
C GLY A 296 26.60 -16.21 -9.04
N TRP A 297 25.29 -15.95 -9.14
CA TRP A 297 24.43 -15.64 -7.99
C TRP A 297 24.21 -16.87 -7.12
N ARG A 298 24.58 -16.78 -5.84
CA ARG A 298 24.39 -17.84 -4.85
C ARG A 298 23.68 -17.32 -3.59
N PRO A 299 22.69 -18.04 -3.05
CA PRO A 299 22.07 -17.66 -1.78
C PRO A 299 23.09 -17.70 -0.65
N LEU A 300 22.89 -16.88 0.39
CA LEU A 300 23.77 -16.85 1.56
C LEU A 300 23.98 -18.23 2.21
N ALA A 301 22.97 -19.10 2.17
CA ALA A 301 23.05 -20.50 2.64
C ALA A 301 24.22 -21.30 2.03
N GLU A 302 24.64 -20.95 0.82
CA GLU A 302 25.68 -21.64 0.06
C GLU A 302 27.04 -20.93 0.12
N VAL A 303 27.08 -19.69 0.60
CA VAL A 303 28.30 -18.87 0.69
C VAL A 303 29.02 -19.14 2.01
N ARG A 304 30.32 -19.43 1.94
CA ARG A 304 31.16 -19.72 3.11
C ARG A 304 32.12 -18.57 3.42
N PRO A 305 32.53 -18.40 4.70
CA PRO A 305 33.61 -17.48 5.03
C PRO A 305 34.89 -17.80 4.23
N GLY A 306 35.36 -16.82 3.46
CA GLY A 306 36.48 -16.97 2.52
C GLY A 306 36.08 -16.82 1.05
N ASP A 307 34.79 -17.03 0.73
CA ASP A 307 34.29 -16.87 -0.63
C ASP A 307 34.31 -15.42 -1.10
N HIS A 308 34.57 -15.24 -2.40
CA HIS A 308 34.58 -13.93 -3.03
C HIS A 308 33.18 -13.53 -3.47
N VAL A 309 32.69 -12.42 -2.90
CA VAL A 309 31.46 -11.76 -3.34
C VAL A 309 31.79 -10.49 -4.12
N ALA A 310 31.03 -10.24 -5.19
CA ALA A 310 31.15 -9.07 -6.01
C ALA A 310 30.61 -7.85 -5.25
N VAL A 311 31.39 -6.77 -5.30
CA VAL A 311 31.04 -5.49 -4.73
C VAL A 311 31.25 -4.44 -5.81
N PRO A 312 30.29 -3.53 -6.05
CA PRO A 312 30.49 -2.46 -7.01
C PRO A 312 31.71 -1.63 -6.62
N ARG A 313 32.66 -1.49 -7.56
CA ARG A 313 33.82 -0.60 -7.39
C ARG A 313 33.40 0.88 -7.45
N ARG A 314 32.38 1.18 -8.24
CA ARG A 314 31.79 2.51 -8.43
C ARG A 314 30.28 2.39 -8.58
N ILE A 315 29.58 3.38 -8.05
CA ILE A 315 28.16 3.60 -8.24
C ILE A 315 28.07 4.96 -8.94
N ASP A 316 27.83 4.96 -10.25
CA ASP A 316 27.85 6.18 -11.07
C ASP A 316 26.51 6.91 -10.95
N VAL A 317 26.22 7.36 -9.73
CA VAL A 317 25.08 8.22 -9.41
C VAL A 317 25.62 9.55 -8.92
N SER A 318 25.26 10.61 -9.63
CA SER A 318 25.60 11.98 -9.27
C SER A 318 24.35 12.70 -8.83
N GLY A 319 24.44 13.50 -7.77
CA GLY A 319 23.36 14.38 -7.39
C GLY A 319 23.12 15.50 -8.40
N GLU A 320 21.90 16.01 -8.44
CA GLU A 320 21.50 17.09 -9.36
C GLU A 320 21.49 18.47 -8.69
N ARG A 321 21.66 18.52 -7.36
CA ARG A 321 21.53 19.76 -6.59
C ARG A 321 22.80 20.59 -6.68
N SER A 322 22.65 21.89 -6.88
CA SER A 322 23.77 22.85 -6.77
C SER A 322 23.54 23.79 -5.59
N ILE A 323 24.56 23.96 -4.77
CA ILE A 323 24.62 24.96 -3.69
C ILE A 323 25.62 26.09 -4.01
N GLY A 324 26.35 25.96 -5.11
CA GLY A 324 27.46 26.82 -5.49
C GLY A 324 28.76 26.36 -4.87
N VAL A 325 29.83 26.40 -5.67
CA VAL A 325 31.19 25.99 -5.30
C VAL A 325 31.65 26.60 -3.98
N GLU A 326 31.35 27.88 -3.73
CA GLU A 326 31.76 28.59 -2.52
C GLU A 326 31.13 28.01 -1.24
N ARG A 327 29.86 27.58 -1.31
CA ARG A 327 29.20 26.94 -0.18
C ARG A 327 29.80 25.57 0.10
N ALA A 328 30.10 24.80 -0.96
CA ALA A 328 30.77 23.51 -0.84
C ALA A 328 32.17 23.64 -0.22
N LYS A 329 32.98 24.62 -0.65
CA LYS A 329 34.28 24.94 -0.05
C LYS A 329 34.17 25.29 1.43
N LEU A 330 33.29 26.23 1.77
CA LEU A 330 33.08 26.66 3.15
C LEU A 330 32.66 25.50 4.06
N LEU A 331 31.79 24.61 3.55
CA LEU A 331 31.38 23.43 4.30
C LEU A 331 32.56 22.49 4.56
N GLY A 332 33.40 22.23 3.55
CA GLY A 332 34.60 21.39 3.69
C GLY A 332 35.56 21.93 4.74
N TYR A 333 35.93 23.21 4.63
CA TYR A 333 36.80 23.87 5.60
C TYR A 333 36.25 23.87 7.03
N LEU A 334 34.94 24.09 7.19
CA LEU A 334 34.33 24.17 8.50
C LEU A 334 34.13 22.79 9.15
N LEU A 335 33.98 21.74 8.35
CA LEU A 335 33.89 20.38 8.85
C LEU A 335 35.24 19.85 9.32
N GLY A 336 36.31 20.11 8.58
CA GLY A 336 37.68 19.83 9.02
C GLY A 336 38.11 20.73 10.19
N ASP A 337 38.79 21.82 9.89
CA ASP A 337 39.40 22.73 10.89
C ASP A 337 38.46 23.82 11.46
N GLY A 338 37.16 23.73 11.19
CA GLY A 338 36.20 24.73 11.70
C GLY A 338 35.87 24.59 13.18
N THR A 339 35.55 25.70 13.84
CA THR A 339 34.90 25.72 15.16
C THR A 339 33.48 26.28 15.03
N LEU A 340 32.48 25.48 15.44
CA LEU A 340 31.05 25.78 15.26
C LEU A 340 30.29 26.02 16.59
N THR A 341 30.97 26.02 17.73
CA THR A 341 30.37 26.15 19.08
C THR A 341 30.37 27.57 19.63
N GLY A 342 31.18 28.47 19.06
CA GLY A 342 31.31 29.86 19.52
C GLY A 342 30.16 30.77 19.07
N ALA A 343 30.30 32.07 19.32
CA ALA A 343 29.32 33.06 18.85
C ALA A 343 29.31 33.24 17.31
N CYS A 344 30.40 32.85 16.64
CA CYS A 344 30.61 32.98 15.20
C CYS A 344 31.43 31.79 14.69
N PRO A 345 31.22 31.33 13.44
CA PRO A 345 32.03 30.28 12.84
C PRO A 345 33.48 30.75 12.75
N ARG A 346 34.41 29.87 13.08
CA ARG A 346 35.85 30.11 12.99
C ARG A 346 36.50 29.02 12.14
N PHE A 347 37.54 29.36 11.41
CA PHE A 347 38.40 28.41 10.69
C PHE A 347 39.85 28.66 11.12
N THR A 348 40.56 27.62 11.55
CA THR A 348 41.92 27.76 12.11
C THR A 348 42.87 26.87 11.33
N ASN A 349 43.78 27.45 10.56
CA ASN A 349 44.72 26.65 9.76
C ASN A 349 46.04 27.41 9.56
N SER A 350 47.17 26.71 9.56
CA SER A 350 48.51 27.29 9.41
C SER A 350 48.86 27.70 7.98
N ASP A 351 48.22 27.11 6.95
CA ASP A 351 48.49 27.44 5.55
C ASP A 351 47.85 28.79 5.14
N PRO A 352 48.65 29.80 4.76
CA PRO A 352 48.13 31.08 4.29
C PRO A 352 47.27 30.98 3.01
N ARG A 353 47.50 29.98 2.15
CA ARG A 353 46.74 29.78 0.92
C ARG A 353 45.30 29.37 1.22
N LEU A 354 45.12 28.40 2.12
CA LEU A 354 43.79 27.96 2.55
C LEU A 354 43.05 29.07 3.30
N ARG A 355 43.75 29.87 4.12
CA ARG A 355 43.17 31.05 4.77
C ARG A 355 42.70 32.10 3.75
N ALA A 356 43.50 32.38 2.71
CA ALA A 356 43.13 33.33 1.66
C ALA A 356 41.91 32.84 0.86
N GLU A 357 41.89 31.57 0.46
CA GLU A 357 40.76 30.97 -0.27
C GLU A 357 39.49 30.94 0.59
N PHE A 358 39.59 30.59 1.88
CA PHE A 358 38.47 30.64 2.81
C PHE A 358 37.89 32.06 2.92
N ARG A 359 38.75 33.08 3.01
CA ARG A 359 38.33 34.49 3.07
C ARG A 359 37.59 34.91 1.79
N GLU A 360 38.07 34.49 0.63
CA GLU A 360 37.41 34.73 -0.67
C GLU A 360 36.03 34.06 -0.72
N ALA A 361 35.94 32.79 -0.32
CA ALA A 361 34.69 32.04 -0.29
C ALA A 361 33.65 32.68 0.67
N VAL A 362 34.09 33.16 1.85
CA VAL A 362 33.24 33.93 2.78
C VAL A 362 32.74 35.22 2.12
N GLY A 363 33.59 35.94 1.40
CA GLY A 363 33.20 37.15 0.68
C GLY A 363 32.13 36.88 -0.38
N ARG A 364 32.31 35.80 -1.16
CA ARG A 364 31.35 35.38 -2.20
C ARG A 364 30.04 34.82 -1.66
N PHE A 365 30.02 34.31 -0.42
CA PHE A 365 28.77 33.94 0.26
C PHE A 365 27.83 35.14 0.44
N GLY A 366 28.40 36.36 0.50
CA GLY A 366 27.68 37.63 0.55
C GLY A 366 27.30 38.07 1.97
N GLY A 367 27.47 39.36 2.25
CA GLY A 367 27.10 39.98 3.55
C GLY A 367 27.92 39.50 4.75
N LEU A 368 29.07 38.88 4.52
CA LEU A 368 29.97 38.33 5.53
C LEU A 368 31.38 38.87 5.35
N THR A 369 32.14 38.90 6.45
CA THR A 369 33.56 39.24 6.46
C THR A 369 34.31 38.23 7.33
N ALA A 370 35.47 37.78 6.85
CA ALA A 370 36.38 36.92 7.62
C ALA A 370 37.56 37.77 8.13
N ARG A 371 37.68 37.90 9.45
CA ARG A 371 38.77 38.63 10.12
C ARG A 371 39.76 37.66 10.71
N GLU A 372 41.04 37.92 10.51
CA GLU A 372 42.12 37.09 11.05
C GLU A 372 42.44 37.54 12.47
N ASP A 373 42.26 36.62 13.42
CA ASP A 373 42.78 36.73 14.77
C ASP A 373 44.12 35.98 14.79
N VAL A 374 45.22 36.72 14.88
CA VAL A 374 46.55 36.17 15.11
C VAL A 374 46.78 36.16 16.63
N ALA A 375 47.06 35.00 17.20
CA ALA A 375 47.41 34.86 18.61
C ALA A 375 48.85 34.33 18.70
N ASP A 376 49.65 34.90 19.61
CA ASP A 376 51.04 34.51 19.79
C ASP A 376 51.16 33.00 20.08
N GLY A 377 51.97 32.32 19.27
CA GLY A 377 52.26 30.89 19.40
C GLY A 377 51.16 29.93 18.94
N ARG A 378 50.10 30.39 18.26
CA ARG A 378 49.03 29.52 17.72
C ARG A 378 48.79 29.74 16.24
N ALA A 379 48.26 28.72 15.56
CA ALA A 379 47.83 28.84 14.18
C ALA A 379 46.79 29.98 14.02
N PRO A 380 46.91 30.84 12.99
CA PRO A 380 45.98 31.94 12.78
C PRO A 380 44.54 31.44 12.59
N SER A 381 43.59 32.20 13.13
CA SER A 381 42.16 31.87 13.07
C SER A 381 41.37 32.92 12.30
N LEU A 382 40.58 32.51 11.32
CA LEU A 382 39.62 33.39 10.64
C LEU A 382 38.26 33.30 11.31
N ARG A 383 37.80 34.42 11.88
CA ARG A 383 36.46 34.58 12.45
C ARG A 383 35.51 35.14 11.41
N VAL A 384 34.42 34.43 11.13
CA VAL A 384 33.39 34.88 10.19
C VAL A 384 32.31 35.68 10.91
N SER A 385 32.17 36.95 10.54
CA SER A 385 31.19 37.87 11.11
C SER A 385 30.33 38.49 10.02
N ALA A 386 29.14 38.97 10.38
CA ALA A 386 28.33 39.72 9.44
C ALA A 386 29.04 41.03 9.06
N ASP A 387 28.95 41.41 7.80
CA ASP A 387 29.52 42.67 7.33
C ASP A 387 28.78 43.84 7.98
N ARG A 388 29.46 44.51 8.92
CA ARG A 388 28.90 45.65 9.65
C ARG A 388 28.58 46.84 8.74
N SER A 389 29.33 47.00 7.65
CA SER A 389 29.11 48.09 6.69
C SER A 389 27.83 47.86 5.88
N ALA A 390 27.65 46.63 5.37
CA ALA A 390 26.42 46.21 4.70
C ALA A 390 25.19 46.28 5.63
N ILE A 391 25.32 45.84 6.90
CA ILE A 391 24.23 45.97 7.89
C ILE A 391 23.86 47.44 8.10
N ALA A 392 24.86 48.33 8.23
CA ALA A 392 24.59 49.76 8.42
C ALA A 392 23.88 50.37 7.19
N ALA A 393 24.36 50.08 5.99
CA ALA A 393 23.74 50.54 4.74
C ALA A 393 22.29 50.02 4.59
N GLY A 394 22.06 48.73 4.83
CA GLY A 394 20.73 48.13 4.77
C GLY A 394 19.75 48.71 5.80
N ARG A 395 20.23 49.06 7.00
CA ARG A 395 19.41 49.75 8.02
C ARG A 395 19.02 51.16 7.63
N VAL A 396 19.93 51.90 6.99
CA VAL A 396 19.65 53.24 6.48
C VAL A 396 18.60 53.16 5.36
N ALA A 397 18.74 52.19 4.45
CA ALA A 397 17.75 51.93 3.41
C ALA A 397 16.38 51.53 4.00
N PHE A 398 16.35 50.60 4.95
CA PHE A 398 15.15 50.19 5.68
C PHE A 398 14.43 51.40 6.30
N GLY A 399 15.15 52.22 7.08
CA GLY A 399 14.54 53.37 7.74
C GLY A 399 14.00 54.41 6.76
N ARG A 400 14.71 54.66 5.66
CA ARG A 400 14.25 55.54 4.58
C ARG A 400 12.96 55.03 3.93
N ILE A 401 12.90 53.75 3.58
CA ILE A 401 11.72 53.15 2.93
C ILE A 401 10.51 53.20 3.87
N VAL A 402 10.68 52.79 5.12
CA VAL A 402 9.59 52.82 6.12
C VAL A 402 9.09 54.25 6.33
N LYS A 403 10.00 55.23 6.42
CA LYS A 403 9.63 56.65 6.57
C LYS A 403 8.87 57.19 5.35
N GLN A 404 9.30 56.84 4.14
CA GLN A 404 8.62 57.26 2.90
C GLN A 404 7.23 56.63 2.77
N SER A 405 7.11 55.36 3.14
CA SER A 405 5.86 54.60 3.02
C SER A 405 4.83 55.04 4.07
N LEU A 406 5.29 55.33 5.29
CA LEU A 406 4.45 55.92 6.33
C LEU A 406 3.90 57.30 5.92
N ALA A 407 4.71 58.10 5.21
CA ALA A 407 4.26 59.39 4.69
C ALA A 407 3.26 59.23 3.54
N ALA A 408 3.42 58.21 2.71
CA ALA A 408 2.53 57.93 1.57
C ALA A 408 1.19 57.31 1.98
N SER A 409 1.17 56.48 3.03
CA SER A 409 -0.06 55.83 3.51
C SER A 409 -0.98 56.75 4.32
N GLY A 410 -0.48 57.90 4.79
CA GLY A 410 -1.22 58.82 5.66
C GLY A 410 -1.45 58.28 7.08
N THR A 411 -0.95 57.08 7.40
CA THR A 411 -1.10 56.43 8.71
C THR A 411 -0.16 57.07 9.72
N SER A 412 -0.68 57.47 10.89
CA SER A 412 0.18 57.99 11.95
C SER A 412 1.07 56.89 12.56
N ALA A 413 2.27 57.25 13.00
CA ALA A 413 3.16 56.31 13.69
C ALA A 413 2.51 55.67 14.93
N ARG A 414 1.53 56.33 15.57
CA ARG A 414 0.78 55.76 16.70
C ARG A 414 -0.21 54.69 16.25
N GLN A 415 -0.91 54.93 15.14
CA GLN A 415 -1.90 53.99 14.61
C GLN A 415 -1.23 52.70 14.13
N LEU A 416 -0.11 52.83 13.42
CA LEU A 416 0.71 51.68 13.03
C LEU A 416 1.29 50.94 14.25
N ALA A 417 1.58 51.64 15.35
CA ALA A 417 2.07 51.03 16.58
C ALA A 417 1.03 50.11 17.21
N VAL A 418 -0.23 50.57 17.24
CA VAL A 418 -1.38 49.81 17.76
C VAL A 418 -1.66 48.60 16.88
N GLU A 419 -1.63 48.76 15.56
CA GLU A 419 -1.85 47.66 14.61
C GLU A 419 -0.81 46.55 14.71
N LEU A 420 0.45 46.90 14.98
CA LEU A 420 1.56 45.95 15.10
C LEU A 420 1.84 45.47 16.54
N ASP A 421 1.03 45.91 17.51
CA ASP A 421 1.24 45.67 18.95
C ASP A 421 2.65 46.03 19.45
N VAL A 422 3.12 47.23 19.08
CA VAL A 422 4.44 47.75 19.48
C VAL A 422 4.36 49.16 20.03
N THR A 423 5.42 49.60 20.74
CA THR A 423 5.49 50.99 21.20
C THR A 423 5.70 51.96 20.02
N PRO A 424 5.09 53.17 20.03
CA PRO A 424 5.34 54.19 19.00
C PRO A 424 6.82 54.58 18.86
N ALA A 425 7.60 54.46 19.94
CA ALA A 425 9.04 54.69 19.93
C ALA A 425 9.78 53.68 19.02
N SER A 426 9.30 52.42 18.95
CA SER A 426 9.85 51.40 18.05
C SER A 426 9.77 51.85 16.59
N ILE A 427 8.64 52.40 16.15
CA ILE A 427 8.45 52.88 14.77
C ILE A 427 9.37 54.05 14.48
N THR A 428 9.51 55.00 15.40
CA THR A 428 10.48 56.10 15.26
C THR A 428 11.90 55.58 15.13
N HIS A 429 12.28 54.58 15.92
CA HIS A 429 13.59 53.93 15.82
C HIS A 429 13.79 53.17 14.51
N TRP A 430 12.72 52.61 13.92
CA TRP A 430 12.76 51.95 12.62
C TRP A 430 12.96 52.97 11.49
N CYS A 431 12.19 54.06 11.47
CA CYS A 431 12.35 55.15 10.50
C CYS A 431 13.76 55.78 10.54
N GLN A 432 14.39 55.82 11.71
CA GLN A 432 15.77 56.30 11.89
C GLN A 432 16.83 55.22 11.58
N GLY A 433 16.42 53.99 11.25
CA GLY A 433 17.34 52.87 11.04
C GLY A 433 18.13 52.49 12.29
N ARG A 434 17.66 52.85 13.50
CA ARG A 434 18.31 52.55 14.80
C ARG A 434 18.08 51.10 15.24
N THR A 435 16.92 50.54 14.92
CA THR A 435 16.58 49.14 15.16
C THR A 435 15.81 48.59 13.96
N VAL A 436 15.69 47.27 13.88
CA VAL A 436 14.88 46.56 12.88
C VAL A 436 14.06 45.52 13.64
N PRO A 437 12.75 45.37 13.35
CA PRO A 437 11.89 44.44 14.07
C PRO A 437 12.30 42.97 13.90
N GLY A 438 11.78 42.12 14.78
CA GLY A 438 11.80 40.66 14.59
C GLY A 438 10.95 40.25 13.39
N ARG A 439 11.06 38.99 12.94
CA ARG A 439 10.43 38.56 11.69
C ARG A 439 8.91 38.73 11.67
N ALA A 440 8.21 38.28 12.71
CA ALA A 440 6.75 38.41 12.80
C ALA A 440 6.29 39.88 12.68
N VAL A 441 6.92 40.79 13.44
CA VAL A 441 6.60 42.22 13.43
C VAL A 441 7.02 42.88 12.10
N PHE A 442 8.10 42.41 11.47
CA PHE A 442 8.53 42.89 10.16
C PHE A 442 7.55 42.51 9.05
N ASP A 443 7.01 41.28 9.08
CA ASP A 443 6.03 40.81 8.10
C ASP A 443 4.70 41.59 8.27
N GLY A 444 4.28 41.84 9.52
CA GLY A 444 3.14 42.72 9.81
C GLY A 444 3.36 44.16 9.34
N LEU A 445 4.56 44.72 9.55
CA LEU A 445 4.91 46.05 9.05
C LEU A 445 4.84 46.13 7.52
N CYS A 446 5.29 45.08 6.83
CA CYS A 446 5.21 45.00 5.37
C CYS A 446 3.75 44.97 4.90
N ALA A 447 2.88 44.21 5.58
CA ALA A 447 1.46 44.15 5.25
C ALA A 447 0.75 45.50 5.49
N ALA A 448 1.00 46.15 6.63
CA ALA A 448 0.36 47.41 7.00
C ALA A 448 0.78 48.60 6.12
N LEU A 449 1.95 48.54 5.49
CA LEU A 449 2.48 49.59 4.62
C LEU A 449 2.49 49.23 3.13
N ASP A 450 1.87 48.10 2.77
CA ASP A 450 1.86 47.54 1.40
C ASP A 450 3.27 47.45 0.78
N LEU A 451 4.23 46.93 1.55
CA LEU A 451 5.62 46.80 1.13
C LEU A 451 5.98 45.36 0.82
N ARG A 452 6.79 45.17 -0.23
CA ARG A 452 7.39 43.87 -0.53
C ARG A 452 8.65 43.69 0.33
N ALA A 453 8.67 42.66 1.16
CA ALA A 453 9.80 42.34 2.03
C ALA A 453 11.16 42.26 1.31
N GLN A 454 11.17 41.82 0.04
CA GLN A 454 12.37 41.70 -0.79
C GLN A 454 12.98 43.06 -1.16
N ASP A 455 12.17 44.10 -1.32
CA ASP A 455 12.64 45.45 -1.69
C ASP A 455 13.36 46.13 -0.52
N ILE A 456 13.00 45.75 0.70
CA ILE A 456 13.54 46.32 1.93
C ILE A 456 14.73 45.51 2.45
N ALA A 457 14.59 44.19 2.45
CA ALA A 457 15.56 43.26 3.00
C ALA A 457 15.60 41.97 2.15
N PRO A 458 16.36 41.96 1.04
CA PRO A 458 16.40 40.82 0.10
C PRO A 458 16.78 39.49 0.77
N ALA A 459 17.65 39.52 1.78
CA ALA A 459 18.10 38.37 2.56
C ALA A 459 17.34 38.19 3.91
N GLY A 460 16.19 38.86 4.03
CA GLY A 460 15.32 38.89 5.21
C GLY A 460 15.74 39.87 6.30
N PRO A 461 14.86 40.20 7.27
CA PRO A 461 15.09 41.25 8.28
C PRO A 461 16.30 40.98 9.18
N SER A 462 16.69 39.72 9.33
CA SER A 462 17.89 39.34 10.09
C SER A 462 19.20 39.80 9.43
N SER A 463 19.24 40.03 8.11
CA SER A 463 20.46 40.49 7.43
C SER A 463 20.85 41.93 7.78
N ILE A 464 19.89 42.72 8.29
CA ILE A 464 20.06 44.13 8.66
C ILE A 464 19.97 44.36 10.18
N ARG A 465 19.89 43.28 10.99
CA ARG A 465 19.90 43.36 12.47
C ARG A 465 21.30 43.14 13.03
N LYS A 466 21.74 44.03 13.92
CA LYS A 466 23.05 43.91 14.62
C LYS A 466 23.17 42.66 15.50
N SER A 467 22.06 42.23 16.12
CA SER A 467 22.02 41.11 17.05
C SER A 467 21.68 39.77 16.39
N ALA A 468 21.41 39.76 15.08
CA ALA A 468 21.05 38.53 14.39
C ALA A 468 22.29 37.67 14.12
N ARG A 469 22.09 36.35 14.15
CA ARG A 469 23.09 35.40 13.67
C ARG A 469 23.38 35.66 12.19
N ASN A 470 24.65 35.62 11.82
CA ASN A 470 25.09 35.87 10.46
C ASN A 470 24.55 34.79 9.49
N GLY A 471 24.59 35.07 8.18
CA GLY A 471 24.03 34.18 7.15
C GLY A 471 24.62 32.76 7.18
N LEU A 472 25.94 32.64 7.36
CA LEU A 472 26.63 31.37 7.44
C LEU A 472 26.20 30.55 8.68
N THR A 473 26.11 31.17 9.84
CA THR A 473 25.61 30.51 11.06
C THR A 473 24.18 30.00 10.88
N ARG A 474 23.30 30.78 10.25
CA ARG A 474 21.91 30.33 9.97
C ARG A 474 21.90 29.12 9.05
N TRP A 475 22.70 29.15 8.00
CA TRP A 475 22.84 28.03 7.07
C TRP A 475 23.38 26.77 7.77
N LEU A 476 24.44 26.89 8.57
CA LEU A 476 24.97 25.77 9.36
C LEU A 476 23.97 25.25 10.40
N THR A 477 23.12 26.14 10.95
CA THR A 477 22.02 25.74 11.85
C THR A 477 20.99 24.91 11.09
N SER A 478 20.61 25.31 9.86
CA SER A 478 19.69 24.51 9.03
C SER A 478 20.23 23.15 8.62
N LEU A 479 21.56 22.97 8.64
CA LEU A 479 22.23 21.69 8.39
C LEU A 479 22.45 20.86 9.66
N GLY A 480 22.04 21.33 10.83
CA GLY A 480 22.26 20.63 12.11
C GLY A 480 23.71 20.63 12.62
N LEU A 481 24.60 21.41 11.98
CA LEU A 481 26.03 21.47 12.31
C LEU A 481 26.37 22.52 13.36
N TRP A 482 25.58 23.57 13.47
CA TRP A 482 25.87 24.66 14.40
C TRP A 482 25.74 24.18 15.86
N GLY A 483 26.75 24.50 16.69
CA GLY A 483 26.83 24.05 18.08
C GLY A 483 27.47 22.68 18.28
N LYS A 484 27.81 21.96 17.20
CA LYS A 484 28.48 20.66 17.28
C LYS A 484 29.98 20.81 17.54
N THR A 485 30.52 20.00 18.44
CA THR A 485 31.97 19.86 18.63
C THR A 485 32.59 19.05 17.50
N ALA A 486 33.93 19.05 17.37
CA ALA A 486 34.63 18.32 16.30
C ALA A 486 34.23 16.84 16.19
N ARG A 487 33.94 16.17 17.31
CA ARG A 487 33.51 14.76 17.35
C ARG A 487 32.07 14.53 16.94
N GLU A 488 31.23 15.56 17.05
CA GLU A 488 29.79 15.47 16.77
C GLU A 488 29.43 16.04 15.38
N LYS A 489 30.40 16.64 14.68
CA LYS A 489 30.24 17.04 13.29
C LYS A 489 30.04 15.81 12.42
N PHE A 490 29.21 15.94 11.41
CA PHE A 490 28.93 14.91 10.42
C PHE A 490 28.87 15.56 9.03
N VAL A 491 28.98 14.76 7.98
CA VAL A 491 28.75 15.24 6.61
C VAL A 491 27.24 15.31 6.40
N PRO A 492 26.64 16.49 6.14
CA PRO A 492 25.20 16.60 5.96
C PRO A 492 24.70 15.85 4.73
N ASP A 493 23.48 15.29 4.79
CA ASP A 493 22.83 14.58 3.68
C ASP A 493 22.81 15.38 2.37
N LEU A 494 22.73 16.71 2.50
CA LEU A 494 22.84 17.65 1.39
C LEU A 494 24.03 17.36 0.47
N VAL A 495 25.20 17.02 1.04
CA VAL A 495 26.44 16.80 0.29
C VAL A 495 26.31 15.63 -0.69
N PHE A 496 25.60 14.58 -0.30
CA PHE A 496 25.40 13.38 -1.13
C PHE A 496 24.48 13.65 -2.33
N THR A 497 23.71 14.73 -2.29
CA THR A 497 22.81 15.15 -3.38
C THR A 497 23.40 16.22 -4.30
N LEU A 498 24.65 16.63 -4.07
CA LEU A 498 25.28 17.68 -4.86
C LEU A 498 25.80 17.17 -6.22
N VAL A 499 25.93 18.09 -7.17
CA VAL A 499 26.64 17.85 -8.42
C VAL A 499 28.10 17.46 -8.17
N ALA A 500 28.64 16.57 -9.01
CA ALA A 500 29.96 15.95 -8.80
C ALA A 500 31.09 16.96 -8.58
N ASP A 501 31.09 18.09 -9.31
CA ASP A 501 32.10 19.14 -9.18
C ASP A 501 32.09 19.80 -7.79
N GLU A 502 30.90 20.00 -7.22
CA GLU A 502 30.75 20.58 -5.89
C GLU A 502 31.15 19.57 -4.80
N VAL A 503 30.82 18.29 -4.97
CA VAL A 503 31.30 17.22 -4.08
C VAL A 503 32.82 17.12 -4.11
N ALA A 504 33.41 17.14 -5.31
CA ALA A 504 34.86 17.11 -5.47
C ALA A 504 35.52 18.32 -4.79
N CYS A 505 34.93 19.50 -4.94
CA CYS A 505 35.42 20.70 -4.27
C CYS A 505 35.30 20.60 -2.75
N PHE A 506 34.17 20.12 -2.23
CA PHE A 506 33.93 19.87 -0.81
C PHE A 506 34.98 18.91 -0.23
N LEU A 507 35.16 17.73 -0.85
CA LEU A 507 36.11 16.71 -0.39
C LEU A 507 37.54 17.24 -0.44
N ASN A 508 37.91 17.93 -1.52
CA ASN A 508 39.25 18.47 -1.66
C ASN A 508 39.56 19.49 -0.54
N ARG A 509 38.60 20.32 -0.12
CA ARG A 509 38.82 21.25 1.01
C ARG A 509 38.72 20.57 2.38
N LEU A 510 37.88 19.55 2.52
CA LEU A 510 37.78 18.75 3.75
C LEU A 510 39.09 18.00 4.04
N PHE A 511 39.75 17.47 3.01
CA PHE A 511 41.03 16.78 3.17
C PHE A 511 42.25 17.72 3.10
N ALA A 512 42.10 18.94 2.57
CA ALA A 512 43.17 19.94 2.64
C ALA A 512 43.40 20.48 4.07
N THR A 513 42.48 20.23 4.99
CA THR A 513 42.62 20.59 6.41
C THR A 513 43.23 19.49 7.26
N ASP A 514 43.40 18.29 6.71
CA ASP A 514 44.16 17.19 7.32
C ASP A 514 45.63 17.31 6.86
#